data_AF-A0A842KPU7-F1
#
_entry.id   AF-A0A842KPU7-F1
#
_cell.length_a   1.000
_cell.length_b   1.000
_cell.length_c   1.000
_cell.angle_alpha   90.00
_cell.angle_beta   90.00
_cell.angle_gamma   90.00
#
_symmetry.space_group_name_H-M   'P 1'
#
loop_
_entity.id
_entity.type
_entity.pdbx_description
1 polymer ?
#
loop_
_entity_poly.entity_id
_entity_poly.type
_entity_poly.pdbx_seq_one_letter_code
_entity_poly.pdbx_strand_id
1 'polypeptide(L)'
;MTCFAAMCRDNKKHAYCLINRMGLSEKYTEALISWTEKYLDIFNLEKILWAQIASSKDPYHDLQINAEKDLEFTVLFASKKDRSKSEVIFLEGNLLLLFNITLHGLKENCVAYTL
;
A
#
# COMPACT_ATOMS: atom_id res chain seq x y z
N MET A 1 18.13 -1.23 10.21
CA MET A 1 16.91 -1.99 9.84
C MET A 1 15.77 -1.93 10.86
N THR A 2 16.00 -2.02 12.18
CA THR A 2 14.90 -2.08 13.19
C THR A 2 13.99 -0.84 13.21
N CYS A 3 14.51 0.35 12.94
CA CYS A 3 13.73 1.60 12.91
C CYS A 3 12.79 1.70 11.70
N PHE A 4 13.27 1.36 10.50
CA PHE A 4 12.48 1.42 9.27
C PHE A 4 11.32 0.41 9.28
N ALA A 5 11.58 -0.84 9.64
CA ALA A 5 10.53 -1.85 9.75
C ALA A 5 9.49 -1.51 10.84
N ALA A 6 9.89 -0.83 11.92
CA ALA A 6 8.96 -0.33 12.92
C ALA A 6 8.06 0.78 12.36
N MET A 7 8.65 1.76 11.65
CA MET A 7 7.91 2.82 10.97
C MET A 7 6.88 2.27 9.98
N CYS A 8 7.26 1.28 9.15
CA CYS A 8 6.33 0.64 8.21
C CYS A 8 5.16 -0.06 8.92
N ARG A 9 5.43 -0.75 10.05
CA ARG A 9 4.37 -1.34 10.88
C ARG A 9 3.43 -0.29 11.46
N ASP A 10 3.97 0.84 11.92
CA ASP A 10 3.16 1.94 12.45
C ASP A 10 2.29 2.58 11.35
N ASN A 11 2.83 2.76 10.15
CA ASN A 11 2.09 3.25 8.98
C ASN A 11 0.94 2.30 8.60
N LYS A 12 1.21 0.99 8.53
CA LYS A 12 0.18 -0.04 8.30
C LYS A 12 -0.91 0.01 9.36
N LYS A 13 -0.53 0.09 10.64
CA LYS A 13 -1.48 0.19 11.76
C LYS A 13 -2.32 1.47 11.69
N HIS A 14 -1.70 2.60 11.34
CA HIS A 14 -2.40 3.87 11.17
C HIS A 14 -3.43 3.78 10.04
N ALA A 15 -3.07 3.24 8.88
CA ALA A 15 -3.98 3.01 7.76
C ALA A 15 -5.18 2.15 8.19
N TYR A 16 -4.95 1.07 8.94
CA TYR A 16 -6.03 0.25 9.49
C TYR A 16 -6.99 1.01 10.38
N CYS A 17 -6.45 1.80 11.32
CA CYS A 17 -7.28 2.57 12.22
C CYS A 17 -8.13 3.60 11.46
N LEU A 18 -7.59 4.21 10.41
CA LEU A 18 -8.34 5.14 9.57
C LEU A 18 -9.47 4.44 8.80
N ILE A 19 -9.14 3.38 8.05
CA ILE A 19 -10.12 2.63 7.23
C ILE A 19 -11.31 2.18 8.08
N ASN A 20 -11.05 1.57 9.24
CA ASN A 20 -12.11 1.07 10.13
C ASN A 20 -12.97 2.18 10.75
N ARG A 21 -12.49 3.43 10.83
CA ARG A 21 -13.23 4.57 11.42
C ARG A 21 -14.09 5.33 10.42
N MET A 22 -13.91 5.12 9.12
CA MET A 22 -14.61 5.89 8.08
C MET A 22 -16.05 5.45 7.83
N GLY A 23 -16.50 4.35 8.45
CA GLY A 23 -17.85 3.82 8.30
C GLY A 23 -18.20 3.55 6.83
N LEU A 24 -17.26 2.95 6.10
CA LEU A 24 -17.42 2.51 4.71
C LEU A 24 -18.26 1.22 4.67
N SER A 25 -18.76 0.85 3.50
CA SER A 25 -19.35 -0.48 3.33
C SER A 25 -18.34 -1.58 3.65
N GLU A 26 -18.83 -2.72 4.13
CA GLU A 26 -18.00 -3.87 4.53
C GLU A 26 -17.09 -4.34 3.40
N LYS A 27 -17.64 -4.58 2.20
CA LYS A 27 -16.85 -5.04 1.03
C LYS A 27 -15.74 -4.07 0.64
N TYR A 28 -15.99 -2.77 0.73
CA TYR A 28 -14.98 -1.77 0.40
C TYR A 28 -13.92 -1.67 1.50
N THR A 29 -14.33 -1.75 2.77
CA THR A 29 -13.44 -1.84 3.92
C THR A 29 -12.49 -3.04 3.76
N GLU A 30 -13.02 -4.22 3.46
CA GLU A 30 -12.24 -5.43 3.21
C GLU A 30 -11.27 -5.27 2.04
N ALA A 31 -11.70 -4.65 0.93
CA ALA A 31 -10.84 -4.39 -0.22
C ALA A 31 -9.66 -3.46 0.13
N LEU A 32 -9.90 -2.38 0.86
CA LEU A 32 -8.86 -1.45 1.31
C LEU A 32 -7.91 -2.08 2.35
N ILE A 33 -8.44 -2.92 3.24
CA ILE A 33 -7.66 -3.72 4.19
C ILE A 33 -6.75 -4.70 3.44
N SER A 34 -7.29 -5.41 2.45
CA SER A 34 -6.53 -6.34 1.61
C SER A 34 -5.41 -5.63 0.85
N TRP A 35 -5.70 -4.45 0.29
CA TRP A 35 -4.69 -3.61 -0.34
C TRP A 35 -3.60 -3.20 0.66
N THR A 36 -3.98 -2.81 1.88
CA THR A 36 -3.06 -2.43 2.97
C THR A 36 -2.16 -3.60 3.39
N GLU A 37 -2.70 -4.81 3.55
CA GLU A 37 -1.90 -6.02 3.81
C GLU A 37 -0.90 -6.29 2.68
N LYS A 38 -1.33 -6.11 1.43
CA LYS A 38 -0.50 -6.44 0.27
C LYS A 38 0.65 -5.47 0.07
N TYR A 39 0.39 -4.17 0.24
CA TYR A 39 1.31 -3.10 -0.18
C TYR A 39 1.93 -2.29 0.97
N LEU A 40 1.34 -2.26 2.16
CA LEU A 40 1.90 -1.57 3.34
C LEU A 40 2.52 -2.53 4.37
N ASP A 41 2.33 -3.84 4.23
CA ASP A 41 3.14 -4.81 4.97
C ASP A 41 4.51 -4.96 4.32
N ILE A 42 5.54 -4.59 5.07
CA ILE A 42 6.92 -4.59 4.57
C ILE A 42 7.38 -5.97 4.11
N PHE A 43 6.98 -7.04 4.79
CA PHE A 43 7.41 -8.40 4.45
C PHE A 43 6.71 -8.92 3.20
N ASN A 44 5.42 -8.60 3.04
CA ASN A 44 4.70 -8.92 1.81
C ASN A 44 5.27 -8.13 0.63
N LEU A 45 5.54 -6.83 0.84
CA LEU A 45 6.07 -5.96 -0.19
C LEU A 45 7.47 -6.42 -0.65
N GLU A 46 8.37 -6.75 0.29
CA GLU A 46 9.67 -7.34 -0.02
C GLU A 46 9.51 -8.62 -0.84
N LYS A 47 8.64 -9.54 -0.42
CA LYS A 47 8.41 -10.80 -1.14
C LYS A 47 7.93 -10.57 -2.58
N ILE A 48 7.02 -9.62 -2.80
CA ILE A 48 6.53 -9.27 -4.15
C ILE A 48 7.68 -8.68 -4.98
N LEU A 49 8.44 -7.75 -4.40
CA LEU A 49 9.57 -7.12 -5.06
C LEU A 49 10.64 -8.15 -5.48
N TRP A 50 11.00 -9.07 -4.59
CA TRP A 50 11.95 -10.15 -4.88
C TRP A 50 11.48 -11.05 -6.04
N ALA A 51 10.18 -11.35 -6.10
CA ALA A 51 9.63 -12.12 -7.21
C ALA A 51 9.70 -11.36 -8.55
N GLN A 52 9.55 -10.03 -8.52
CA GLN A 52 9.59 -9.19 -9.72
C GLN A 52 11.00 -8.88 -10.20
N ILE A 53 12.00 -8.80 -9.31
CA ILE A 53 13.41 -8.54 -9.66
C ILE A 53 13.92 -9.55 -10.70
N ALA A 54 13.45 -10.80 -10.64
CA ALA A 54 13.85 -11.84 -11.59
C ALA A 54 13.24 -11.68 -13.00
N SER A 55 12.13 -10.94 -13.13
CA SER A 55 11.30 -10.92 -14.35
C SER A 55 11.09 -9.53 -14.95
N SER A 56 11.47 -8.45 -14.25
CA SER A 56 11.25 -7.07 -14.68
C SER A 56 12.56 -6.28 -14.83
N LYS A 57 12.58 -5.38 -15.82
CA LYS A 57 13.65 -4.41 -16.03
C LYS A 57 13.61 -3.27 -15.00
N ASP A 58 12.42 -2.91 -14.50
CA ASP A 58 12.23 -1.91 -13.46
C ASP A 58 11.15 -2.39 -12.46
N PRO A 59 11.51 -3.29 -11.54
CA PRO A 59 10.55 -3.91 -10.63
C PRO A 59 9.91 -2.90 -9.65
N TYR A 60 10.60 -1.81 -9.33
CA TYR A 60 10.05 -0.77 -8.46
C TYR A 60 8.94 0.00 -9.16
N HIS A 61 9.15 0.39 -10.42
CA HIS A 61 8.14 1.09 -11.20
C HIS A 61 6.92 0.20 -11.49
N ASP A 62 7.14 -1.06 -11.87
CA ASP A 62 6.06 -2.01 -12.10
C ASP A 62 5.22 -2.25 -10.84
N LEU A 63 5.87 -2.35 -9.68
CA LEU A 63 5.18 -2.50 -8.40
C LEU A 63 4.35 -1.28 -8.05
N GLN A 64 4.85 -0.08 -8.34
CA GLN A 64 4.11 1.17 -8.16
C GLN A 64 2.84 1.19 -9.03
N ILE A 65 2.96 0.87 -10.32
CA ILE A 65 1.81 0.81 -11.24
C ILE A 65 0.78 -0.21 -10.76
N ASN A 66 1.22 -1.38 -10.28
CA ASN A 66 0.31 -2.41 -9.79
C ASN A 66 -0.41 -1.98 -8.51
N ALA A 67 0.26 -1.30 -7.59
CA ALA A 67 -0.35 -0.78 -6.37
C ALA A 67 -1.41 0.29 -6.68
N GLU A 68 -1.12 1.20 -7.62
CA GLU A 68 -2.06 2.23 -8.08
C GLU A 68 -3.31 1.60 -8.72
N LYS A 69 -3.13 0.66 -9.66
CA LYS A 69 -4.24 -0.05 -10.31
C LYS A 69 -5.09 -0.86 -9.34
N ASP A 70 -4.44 -1.60 -8.44
CA ASP A 70 -5.16 -2.40 -7.45
C ASP A 70 -5.98 -1.50 -6.51
N LEU A 71 -5.46 -0.33 -6.15
CA LEU A 71 -6.20 0.62 -5.34
C LEU A 71 -7.40 1.18 -6.10
N GLU A 72 -7.23 1.58 -7.35
CA GLU A 72 -8.32 2.05 -8.22
C GLU A 72 -9.43 0.99 -8.33
N PHE A 73 -9.07 -0.29 -8.48
CA PHE A 73 -10.05 -1.37 -8.55
C PHE A 73 -10.82 -1.60 -7.26
N THR A 74 -10.32 -1.17 -6.09
CA THR A 74 -11.08 -1.28 -4.85
C THR A 74 -12.41 -0.52 -4.90
N VAL A 75 -12.50 0.55 -5.71
CA VAL A 75 -13.73 1.33 -5.93
C VAL A 75 -14.88 0.48 -6.49
N LEU A 76 -14.59 -0.63 -7.17
CA LEU A 76 -15.62 -1.57 -7.64
C LEU A 76 -16.43 -2.18 -6.48
N PHE A 77 -15.83 -2.26 -5.29
CA PHE A 77 -16.49 -2.74 -4.07
C PHE A 77 -17.16 -1.62 -3.26
N ALA A 78 -16.89 -0.35 -3.61
CA ALA A 78 -17.47 0.82 -2.96
C ALA A 78 -18.96 0.97 -3.30
N SER A 79 -19.79 1.22 -2.28
CA SER A 79 -21.19 1.59 -2.47
C SER A 79 -21.32 3.01 -3.04
N LYS A 80 -22.50 3.37 -3.55
CA LYS A 80 -22.77 4.77 -3.98
C LYS A 80 -22.49 5.78 -2.87
N LYS A 81 -22.80 5.44 -1.62
CA LYS A 81 -22.55 6.29 -0.44
C LYS A 81 -21.06 6.46 -0.15
N ASP A 82 -20.27 5.39 -0.31
CA ASP A 82 -18.82 5.46 -0.12
C ASP A 82 -18.19 6.40 -1.15
N ARG A 83 -18.58 6.28 -2.42
CA ARG A 83 -18.07 7.10 -3.53
C ARG A 83 -18.42 8.58 -3.42
N SER A 84 -19.46 8.94 -2.65
CA SER A 84 -19.83 10.34 -2.41
C SER A 84 -19.07 10.99 -1.25
N LYS A 85 -18.27 10.24 -0.48
CA LYS A 85 -17.46 10.77 0.61
C LYS A 85 -16.14 11.31 0.06
N SER A 86 -15.94 12.62 0.10
CA SER A 86 -14.68 13.23 -0.35
C SER A 86 -13.49 12.75 0.48
N GLU A 87 -13.71 12.33 1.73
CA GLU A 87 -12.68 11.75 2.60
C GLU A 87 -12.08 10.46 2.03
N VAL A 88 -12.80 9.74 1.17
CA VAL A 88 -12.28 8.53 0.49
C VAL A 88 -11.14 8.88 -0.46
N ILE A 89 -11.25 9.99 -1.20
CA ILE A 89 -10.19 10.43 -2.12
C ILE A 89 -8.91 10.76 -1.33
N PHE A 90 -9.06 11.43 -0.17
CA PHE A 90 -7.93 11.71 0.71
C PHE A 90 -7.33 10.45 1.32
N LEU A 91 -8.16 9.48 1.70
CA LEU A 91 -7.69 8.18 2.19
C LEU A 91 -6.85 7.47 1.12
N GLU A 92 -7.37 7.31 -0.09
CA GLU A 92 -6.68 6.60 -1.17
C GLU A 92 -5.34 7.28 -1.52
N GLY A 93 -5.32 8.62 -1.58
CA GLY A 93 -4.08 9.38 -1.75
C GLY A 93 -3.08 9.14 -0.62
N ASN A 94 -3.53 9.10 0.64
CA ASN A 94 -2.67 8.81 1.78
C ASN A 94 -2.12 7.37 1.74
N LEU A 95 -2.93 6.40 1.33
CA LEU A 95 -2.49 5.01 1.18
C LEU A 95 -1.35 4.89 0.16
N LEU A 96 -1.49 5.53 -1.01
CA LEU A 96 -0.43 5.56 -2.03
C LEU A 96 0.82 6.30 -1.54
N LEU A 97 0.68 7.40 -0.80
CA LEU A 97 1.81 8.11 -0.22
C LEU A 97 2.61 7.21 0.74
N LEU A 98 1.92 6.54 1.68
CA LEU A 98 2.57 5.62 2.63
C LEU A 98 3.26 4.46 1.91
N PHE A 99 2.64 3.94 0.86
CA PHE A 99 3.22 2.90 0.02
C PHE A 99 4.49 3.38 -0.66
N ASN A 100 4.46 4.55 -1.31
CA ASN A 100 5.62 5.11 -2.00
C ASN A 100 6.79 5.38 -1.05
N ILE A 101 6.52 5.89 0.16
CA ILE A 101 7.55 6.05 1.21
C ILE A 101 8.17 4.68 1.56
N THR A 102 7.34 3.66 1.70
CA THR A 102 7.79 2.30 2.06
C THR A 102 8.60 1.66 0.94
N LEU A 103 8.13 1.76 -0.31
CA LEU A 103 8.83 1.24 -1.48
C LEU A 103 10.16 1.98 -1.73
N HIS A 104 10.19 3.30 -1.55
CA HIS A 104 11.41 4.08 -1.66
C HIS A 104 12.43 3.70 -0.58
N GLY A 105 11.99 3.55 0.67
CA GLY A 105 12.86 3.09 1.75
C GLY A 105 13.41 1.68 1.48
N LEU A 106 12.63 0.77 0.90
CA LEU A 106 13.15 -0.53 0.44
C LEU A 106 14.23 -0.37 -0.63
N LYS A 107 14.02 0.50 -1.61
CA LYS A 107 15.00 0.78 -2.66
C LYS A 107 16.34 1.25 -2.08
N GLU A 108 16.30 2.22 -1.17
CA GLU A 108 17.49 2.78 -0.52
C GLU A 108 18.21 1.74 0.36
N ASN A 109 17.46 0.94 1.13
CA ASN A 109 18.03 -0.09 1.98
C ASN A 109 18.58 -1.28 1.18
N CYS A 110 18.03 -1.62 0.01
CA CYS A 110 18.55 -2.66 -0.88
C CYS A 110 19.89 -2.27 -1.52
N VAL A 111 20.08 -0.99 -1.89
CA VAL A 111 21.33 -0.49 -2.50
C VAL A 111 22.51 -0.58 -1.51
N ALA A 112 22.24 -0.52 -0.20
CA ALA A 112 23.25 -0.67 0.85
C ALA A 112 23.89 -2.07 0.92
N TYR A 113 23.38 -3.08 0.22
CA TYR A 113 23.94 -4.45 0.20
C TYR A 113 24.81 -4.75 -1.03
N THR A 114 24.94 -3.79 -1.95
CA THR A 114 25.73 -3.91 -3.20
C THR A 114 27.03 -3.09 -3.20
N LEU A 115 27.38 -2.49 -2.05
CA LEU A 115 28.66 -1.80 -1.80
C LEU A 115 29.42 -2.54 -0.69
#